data_AF-F1A1H8-F1
#
_entry.id   AF-F1A1H8-F1
#
_cell.length_a   1.000
_cell.length_b   1.000
_cell.length_c   1.000
_cell.angle_alpha   90.00
_cell.angle_beta   90.00
_cell.angle_gamma   90.00
#
_symmetry.space_group_name_H-M   'P 1'
#
loop_
_entity.id
_entity.type
_entity.pdbx_description
1 polymer ?
#
loop_
_entity_poly.entity_id
_entity_poly.type
_entity_poly.pdbx_seq_one_letter_code
_entity_poly.pdbx_strand_id
1 'polypeptide(L)'
;MNAPDRFELFVLPEGAKKVTMTRDTKIPNASMFVILKEDHTVGNLVRMQLVADPDIIFAGYRMPHPLEHNVNIRIQTNQNTTPLDSIKKSIECLTNEFLNIEDQFKTMVQRKKHMADTYI
;
A
#
# COMPACT_ATOMS: atom_id res chain seq x y z
N MET A 1 14.27 -9.17 -29.60
CA MET A 1 14.64 -9.41 -28.18
C MET A 1 13.34 -9.62 -27.43
N ASN A 2 13.20 -10.66 -26.61
CA ASN A 2 11.93 -11.02 -25.94
C ASN A 2 11.76 -10.38 -24.55
N ALA A 3 12.53 -9.31 -24.28
CA ALA A 3 12.42 -8.59 -23.02
C ALA A 3 11.27 -7.57 -23.14
N PRO A 4 10.34 -7.55 -22.17
CA PRO A 4 9.30 -6.52 -22.14
C PRO A 4 9.90 -5.14 -21.91
N ASP A 5 9.17 -4.10 -22.31
CA ASP A 5 9.60 -2.72 -22.13
C ASP A 5 9.51 -2.30 -20.65
N ARG A 6 10.47 -1.48 -20.20
CA ARG A 6 10.57 -1.07 -18.77
C ARG A 6 9.38 -0.26 -18.28
N PHE A 7 8.69 0.47 -19.15
CA PHE A 7 7.53 1.26 -18.73
C PHE A 7 6.34 0.36 -18.36
N GLU A 8 6.28 -0.86 -18.88
CA GLU A 8 5.22 -1.81 -18.57
C GLU A 8 5.21 -2.22 -17.10
N LEU A 9 6.25 -1.93 -16.33
CA LEU A 9 6.32 -2.24 -14.90
C LEU A 9 5.33 -1.38 -14.09
N PHE A 10 5.09 -0.13 -14.52
CA PHE A 10 4.28 0.85 -13.78
C PHE A 10 3.14 1.48 -14.59
N VAL A 11 3.20 1.42 -15.93
CA VAL A 11 2.14 1.96 -16.79
C VAL A 11 1.00 0.96 -16.94
N LEU A 12 -0.22 1.43 -16.70
CA LEU A 12 -1.44 0.65 -16.91
C LEU A 12 -1.72 0.47 -18.42
N PRO A 13 -2.07 -0.75 -18.86
CA PRO A 13 -2.60 -0.96 -20.20
C PRO A 13 -3.90 -0.18 -20.41
N GLU A 14 -4.19 0.16 -21.67
CA GLU A 14 -5.41 0.87 -22.03
C GLU A 14 -6.65 0.05 -21.60
N GLY A 15 -7.58 0.70 -20.89
CA GLY A 15 -8.79 0.08 -20.35
C GLY A 15 -8.62 -0.75 -19.06
N ALA A 16 -7.40 -0.94 -18.56
CA ALA A 16 -7.16 -1.67 -17.32
C ALA A 16 -7.46 -0.82 -16.06
N LYS A 17 -8.12 -1.42 -15.06
CA LYS A 17 -8.36 -0.78 -13.76
C LYS A 17 -7.18 -1.00 -12.82
N LYS A 18 -6.67 0.06 -12.18
CA LYS A 18 -5.57 -0.03 -11.20
C LYS A 18 -5.88 -1.01 -10.07
N VAL A 19 -7.09 -0.95 -9.53
CA VAL A 19 -7.53 -1.78 -8.39
C VAL A 19 -8.83 -2.48 -8.76
N THR A 20 -8.87 -3.79 -8.51
CA THR A 20 -10.08 -4.60 -8.65
C THR A 20 -10.34 -5.34 -7.35
N MET A 21 -11.58 -5.27 -6.84
CA MET A 21 -12.00 -5.97 -5.63
C MET A 21 -12.91 -7.15 -5.99
N THR A 22 -12.59 -8.32 -5.44
CA THR A 22 -13.43 -9.53 -5.53
C THR A 22 -13.78 -9.98 -4.13
N ARG A 23 -15.07 -10.13 -3.83
CA ARG A 23 -15.52 -10.65 -2.53
C ARG A 23 -15.28 -12.16 -2.48
N ASP A 24 -14.83 -12.67 -1.34
CA ASP A 24 -14.69 -14.10 -1.12
C ASP A 24 -16.07 -14.71 -0.87
N THR A 25 -16.39 -15.81 -1.56
CA THR A 25 -17.67 -16.50 -1.40
C THR A 25 -17.64 -17.55 -0.30
N LYS A 26 -16.44 -17.97 0.14
CA LYS A 26 -16.26 -19.05 1.12
C LYS A 26 -16.13 -18.51 2.54
N ILE A 27 -15.51 -17.34 2.70
CA ILE A 27 -15.24 -16.74 4.00
C ILE A 27 -16.06 -15.45 4.15
N PRO A 28 -16.87 -15.30 5.22
CA PRO A 28 -17.64 -14.08 5.45
C PRO A 28 -16.70 -12.90 5.70
N ASN A 29 -17.11 -11.71 5.26
CA ASN A 29 -16.34 -10.46 5.42
C ASN A 29 -14.89 -10.56 4.93
N ALA A 30 -14.63 -11.38 3.93
CA ALA A 30 -13.35 -11.47 3.27
C ALA A 30 -13.42 -10.93 1.84
N SER A 31 -12.37 -10.25 1.41
CA SER A 31 -12.23 -9.73 0.05
C SER A 31 -10.79 -9.76 -0.40
N MET A 32 -10.60 -9.96 -1.70
CA MET A 32 -9.32 -9.92 -2.38
C MET A 32 -9.25 -8.67 -3.25
N PHE A 33 -8.20 -7.89 -3.06
CA PHE A 33 -7.87 -6.71 -3.84
C PHE A 33 -6.70 -7.07 -4.74
N VAL A 34 -6.86 -6.86 -6.04
CA VAL A 34 -5.80 -7.01 -7.04
C VAL A 34 -5.39 -5.60 -7.46
N ILE A 35 -4.13 -5.26 -7.21
CA ILE A 35 -3.53 -3.98 -7.57
C ILE A 35 -2.57 -4.23 -8.73
N LEU A 36 -2.87 -3.66 -9.89
CA LEU A 36 -2.05 -3.79 -11.09
C LEU A 36 -0.90 -2.79 -11.07
N LYS A 37 0.22 -3.20 -11.66
CA LYS A 37 1.43 -2.37 -11.85
C LYS A 37 1.96 -1.83 -10.53
N GLU A 38 2.04 -2.70 -9.52
CA GLU A 38 2.60 -2.44 -8.20
C GLU A 38 3.41 -3.64 -7.74
N ASP A 39 4.20 -3.46 -6.68
CA ASP A 39 5.10 -4.47 -6.15
C ASP A 39 5.03 -4.60 -4.62
N HIS A 40 6.03 -5.29 -4.05
CA HIS A 40 6.16 -5.49 -2.61
C HIS A 40 6.22 -4.19 -1.80
N THR A 41 6.60 -3.06 -2.40
CA THR A 41 6.71 -1.77 -1.73
C THR A 41 5.36 -1.36 -1.16
N VAL A 42 4.33 -1.31 -2.02
CA VAL A 42 2.96 -0.98 -1.60
C VAL A 42 2.33 -2.16 -0.86
N GLY A 43 2.53 -3.38 -1.36
CA GLY A 43 1.92 -4.58 -0.78
C GLY A 43 2.30 -4.80 0.70
N ASN A 44 3.59 -4.70 1.01
CA ASN A 44 4.08 -4.88 2.37
C ASN A 44 3.63 -3.74 3.29
N LEU A 45 3.72 -2.50 2.82
CA LEU A 45 3.34 -1.32 3.60
C LEU A 45 1.87 -1.38 4.03
N VAL A 46 0.96 -1.61 3.07
CA VAL A 46 -0.48 -1.71 3.35
C VAL A 46 -0.78 -2.91 4.25
N ARG A 47 -0.11 -4.06 4.02
CA ARG A 47 -0.28 -5.23 4.88
C ARG A 47 0.12 -4.95 6.33
N MET A 48 1.24 -4.24 6.57
CA MET A 48 1.66 -3.91 7.93
C MET A 48 0.63 -3.03 8.63
N GLN A 49 0.10 -2.01 7.94
CA GLN A 49 -0.92 -1.14 8.50
C GLN A 49 -2.22 -1.88 8.83
N LEU A 50 -2.66 -2.78 7.94
CA LEU A 50 -3.87 -3.56 8.15
C LEU A 50 -3.73 -4.55 9.32
N VAL A 51 -2.57 -5.18 9.49
CA VAL A 51 -2.34 -6.10 10.62
C VAL A 51 -2.30 -5.36 11.96
N ALA A 52 -1.98 -4.06 11.96
CA ALA A 52 -2.02 -3.26 13.17
C ALA A 52 -3.45 -2.88 13.62
N ASP A 53 -4.46 -2.99 12.75
CA ASP A 53 -5.85 -2.66 13.08
C ASP A 53 -6.53 -3.84 13.82
N PRO A 54 -7.06 -3.63 15.04
CA PRO A 54 -7.72 -4.69 15.83
C PRO A 54 -9.01 -5.22 15.19
N ASP A 55 -9.63 -4.49 14.26
CA ASP A 55 -10.83 -4.94 13.55
C ASP A 55 -10.52 -5.94 12.40
N ILE A 56 -9.23 -6.17 12.13
CA ILE A 56 -8.75 -7.09 11.09
C ILE A 56 -8.43 -8.45 11.69
N ILE A 57 -9.09 -9.48 11.17
CA ILE A 57 -8.81 -10.89 11.54
C ILE A 57 -7.61 -11.41 10.76
N PHE A 58 -7.54 -11.06 9.47
CA PHE A 58 -6.49 -11.52 8.58
C PHE A 58 -6.16 -10.46 7.53
N ALA A 59 -4.88 -10.20 7.35
CA ALA A 59 -4.36 -9.44 6.22
C ALA A 59 -3.06 -10.08 5.72
N GLY A 60 -3.05 -10.41 4.43
CA GLY A 60 -1.89 -10.97 3.75
C GLY A 60 -1.82 -10.47 2.31
N TYR A 61 -0.61 -10.34 1.79
CA TYR A 61 -0.39 -9.99 0.39
C TYR A 61 0.51 -11.03 -0.28
N ARG A 62 0.36 -11.18 -1.59
CA ARG A 62 1.25 -11.99 -2.42
C ARG A 62 1.37 -11.39 -3.82
N MET A 63 2.53 -11.59 -4.43
CA MET A 63 2.73 -11.42 -5.86
C MET A 63 2.64 -12.80 -6.51
N PRO A 64 1.73 -13.03 -7.47
CA PRO A 64 1.49 -14.37 -8.02
C PRO A 64 2.68 -14.90 -8.81
N HIS A 65 3.41 -14.01 -9.49
CA HIS A 65 4.59 -14.37 -10.27
C HIS A 65 5.59 -13.19 -10.32
N PRO A 66 6.92 -13.40 -10.18
CA PRO A 66 7.92 -12.32 -10.21
C PRO A 66 7.99 -11.48 -11.48
N LEU A 67 7.58 -12.04 -12.62
CA LEU A 67 7.52 -11.31 -13.89
C LEU A 67 6.23 -10.50 -14.06
N GLU A 68 5.23 -10.73 -13.21
CA GLU A 68 3.95 -10.02 -13.25
C GLU A 68 3.89 -8.99 -12.12
N HIS A 69 3.68 -7.73 -12.50
CA HIS A 69 3.69 -6.61 -11.55
C HIS A 69 2.30 -6.42 -10.96
N ASN A 70 1.75 -7.45 -10.31
CA ASN A 70 0.42 -7.43 -9.73
C ASN A 70 0.48 -7.90 -8.28
N VAL A 71 -0.14 -7.14 -7.38
CA VAL A 71 -0.18 -7.45 -5.95
C VAL A 71 -1.59 -7.83 -5.55
N ASN A 72 -1.70 -9.01 -4.93
CA ASN A 72 -2.97 -9.52 -4.44
C ASN A 72 -2.99 -9.41 -2.92
N ILE A 73 -3.85 -8.55 -2.38
CA ILE A 73 -4.06 -8.35 -0.95
C ILE A 73 -5.36 -9.03 -0.55
N ARG A 74 -5.30 -9.97 0.39
CA ARG A 74 -6.48 -10.63 0.97
C ARG A 74 -6.70 -10.11 2.37
N ILE A 75 -7.93 -9.70 2.63
CA ILE A 75 -8.34 -9.09 3.90
C ILE A 75 -9.58 -9.80 4.40
N GLN A 76 -9.62 -10.03 5.70
CA GLN A 76 -10.78 -10.49 6.44
C GLN A 76 -10.98 -9.60 7.66
N THR A 77 -12.18 -9.05 7.79
CA THR A 77 -12.55 -8.16 8.90
C THR A 77 -13.53 -8.84 9.85
N ASN A 78 -13.61 -8.28 11.07
CA ASN A 78 -14.70 -8.56 12.00
C ASN A 78 -16.05 -8.08 11.44
N GLN A 79 -17.15 -8.33 12.16
CA GLN A 79 -18.49 -7.84 11.78
C GLN A 79 -18.66 -6.32 11.90
N ASN A 80 -17.76 -5.65 12.60
CA ASN A 80 -17.83 -4.20 12.87
C ASN A 80 -17.41 -3.34 11.67
N THR A 81 -16.67 -3.89 10.70
CA THR A 81 -16.12 -3.13 9.58
C THR A 81 -16.09 -3.95 8.30
N THR A 82 -16.02 -3.27 7.15
CA THR A 82 -15.90 -3.92 5.84
C THR A 82 -14.46 -3.91 5.35
N PRO A 83 -14.01 -4.93 4.58
CA PRO A 83 -12.65 -4.94 4.03
C PRO A 83 -12.31 -3.72 3.18
N LEU A 84 -13.30 -3.12 2.53
CA LEU A 84 -13.14 -1.92 1.74
C LEU A 84 -12.84 -0.70 2.62
N ASP A 85 -13.60 -0.55 3.71
CA ASP A 85 -13.44 0.57 4.62
C ASP A 85 -12.13 0.47 5.41
N SER A 86 -11.75 -0.75 5.82
CA SER A 86 -10.44 -1.00 6.43
C SER A 86 -9.26 -0.61 5.53
N ILE A 87 -9.33 -0.92 4.22
CA ILE A 87 -8.29 -0.47 3.28
C ILE A 87 -8.23 1.05 3.21
N LYS A 88 -9.38 1.72 3.07
CA LYS A 88 -9.41 3.19 2.96
C LYS A 88 -8.81 3.84 4.20
N LYS A 89 -9.27 3.40 5.38
CA LYS A 89 -8.74 3.83 6.68
C LYS A 89 -7.24 3.61 6.78
N SER A 90 -6.74 2.43 6.36
CA SER A 90 -5.31 2.13 6.40
C SER A 90 -4.48 3.09 5.52
N ILE A 91 -4.98 3.44 4.33
CA ILE A 91 -4.31 4.36 3.42
C ILE A 91 -4.32 5.80 3.98
N GLU A 92 -5.43 6.24 4.56
CA GLU A 92 -5.54 7.54 5.21
C GLU A 92 -4.57 7.66 6.40
N CYS A 93 -4.48 6.63 7.24
CA CYS A 93 -3.51 6.57 8.34
C CYS A 93 -2.06 6.66 7.83
N LEU A 94 -1.70 5.87 6.81
CA LEU A 94 -0.35 5.91 6.21
C LEU A 94 -0.03 7.28 5.61
N THR A 95 -1.00 7.91 4.95
CA THR A 95 -0.82 9.24 4.36
C THR A 95 -0.50 10.28 5.45
N ASN A 96 -1.25 10.26 6.56
CA ASN A 96 -0.99 11.16 7.68
C ASN A 96 0.36 10.90 8.35
N GLU A 97 0.77 9.64 8.45
CA GLU A 97 2.08 9.27 8.99
C GLU A 97 3.22 9.80 8.11
N PHE A 98 3.12 9.66 6.78
CA PHE A 98 4.12 10.21 5.87
C PHE A 98 4.22 11.74 5.93
N LEU A 99 3.09 12.44 6.03
CA LEU A 99 3.07 13.90 6.19
C LEU A 99 3.80 14.32 7.47
N ASN A 100 3.54 13.63 8.59
CA ASN A 100 4.20 13.90 9.85
C ASN A 100 5.72 13.64 9.78
N ILE A 101 6.14 12.54 9.15
CA ILE A 101 7.56 12.22 8.94
C ILE A 101 8.22 13.29 8.06
N GLU A 102 7.55 13.74 7.00
CA GLU A 102 8.05 14.77 6.08
C GLU A 102 8.28 16.10 6.82
N ASP A 103 7.32 16.53 7.64
CA ASP A 103 7.41 17.78 8.41
C ASP A 103 8.53 17.72 9.47
N GLN A 104 8.64 16.61 10.19
CA GLN A 104 9.74 16.39 11.14
C GLN A 104 11.09 16.40 10.43
N PHE A 105 11.18 15.74 9.28
CA PHE A 105 12.41 15.71 8.48
C PHE A 105 12.80 17.11 8.00
N LYS A 106 11.86 17.88 7.43
CA LYS A 106 12.10 19.27 7.00
C LYS A 106 12.58 20.14 8.15
N THR A 107 11.94 20.03 9.31
CA THR A 107 12.32 20.78 10.53
C THR A 107 13.75 20.45 10.97
N MET A 108 14.12 19.17 11.01
CA MET A 108 15.48 18.74 11.38
C MET A 108 16.53 19.19 10.37
N VAL A 109 16.22 19.15 9.07
CA VAL A 109 17.11 19.64 8.02
C VAL A 109 17.36 21.14 8.15
N GLN A 110 16.31 21.93 8.39
CA GLN A 110 16.45 23.38 8.61
C GLN A 110 17.30 23.68 9.84
N ARG A 111 17.03 23.00 10.97
CA ARG A 111 17.82 23.14 12.20
C ARG A 111 19.30 22.84 11.97
N LYS A 112 19.63 21.78 11.21
CA LYS A 112 21.02 21.43 10.90
C LYS A 112 21.70 22.48 10.02
N LYS A 113 21.00 23.06 9.04
CA LYS A 113 21.52 24.16 8.22
C LYS A 113 21.83 25.40 9.06
N HIS A 114 20.90 25.83 9.91
CA HIS A 114 21.11 26.95 10.82
C HIS A 114 22.31 26.76 11.76
N MET A 115 22.51 25.54 12.29
CA MET A 115 23.70 25.25 13.09
C MET A 115 24.98 25.36 12.25
N ALA A 116 25.02 24.79 11.04
CA ALA A 116 26.19 24.88 10.17
C ALA A 116 26.55 26.33 9.81
N ASP A 117 25.56 27.19 9.56
CA ASP A 117 25.75 28.60 9.23
C ASP A 117 26.20 29.45 10.44
N THR A 118 26.00 28.97 11.67
CA THR A 118 26.43 29.66 12.90
C THR A 118 27.89 29.38 13.27
N TYR A 119 28.49 28.32 12.70
CA TYR A 119 29.88 27.90 12.97
C TYR A 119 30.87 28.26 11.83
N ILE A 120 30.43 29.05 10.84
CA ILE A 120 31.26 29.68 9.80
C ILE A 120 31.23 31.20 10.03
#